data_AF-A0A956AZK0-F1
#
_entry.id   AF-A0A956AZK0-F1
#
_cell.length_a   1.000
_cell.length_b   1.000
_cell.length_c   1.000
_cell.angle_alpha   90.00
_cell.angle_beta   90.00
_cell.angle_gamma   90.00
#
_symmetry.space_group_name_H-M   'P 1'
#
loop_
_entity.id
_entity.type
_entity.pdbx_description
1 polymer ?
#
loop_
_entity_poly.entity_id
_entity_poly.type
_entity_poly.pdbx_seq_one_letter_code
_entity_poly.pdbx_strand_id
1 'polypeptide(L)'
;NTHRHTFDALRQAWPHRSPAQVLDALLAAHPGDEGKLFATARAMGDPARATALIEASPGDPKVVLHAAEEEAAVHPARAERWLFIALGWLADGRAYKVTRPIVAQACRLADALGAQTGERERLRARLAEVAAKARTAGVHNWVALYLEGADE
;
A
#
# COMPACT_ATOMS: atom_id res chain seq x y z
N ASN A 1 12.30 -7.10 -4.11
CA ASN A 1 13.37 -6.89 -5.11
C ASN A 1 13.33 -7.89 -6.27
N THR A 2 12.93 -9.16 -6.08
CA THR A 2 12.93 -10.19 -7.15
C THR A 2 12.11 -9.83 -8.40
N HIS A 3 10.86 -9.39 -8.24
CA HIS A 3 9.98 -9.18 -9.40
C HIS A 3 10.39 -8.04 -10.33
N ARG A 4 11.08 -7.00 -9.83
CA ARG A 4 11.59 -5.91 -10.67
C ARG A 4 12.73 -6.38 -11.56
N HIS A 5 13.67 -7.14 -10.99
CA HIS A 5 14.75 -7.75 -11.77
C HIS A 5 14.22 -8.69 -12.85
N THR A 6 13.22 -9.52 -12.53
CA THR A 6 12.56 -10.38 -13.53
C THR A 6 11.89 -9.55 -14.63
N PHE A 7 11.18 -8.48 -14.26
CA PHE A 7 10.55 -7.59 -15.23
C PHE A 7 11.58 -6.94 -16.18
N ASP A 8 12.70 -6.43 -15.64
CA ASP A 8 13.75 -5.81 -16.44
C ASP A 8 14.42 -6.81 -17.38
N ALA A 9 14.68 -8.04 -16.90
CA ALA A 9 15.21 -9.13 -17.72
C ALA A 9 14.24 -9.51 -18.86
N LEU A 10 12.94 -9.58 -18.58
CA LEU A 10 11.93 -9.86 -19.61
C LEU A 10 11.81 -8.72 -20.62
N ARG A 11 11.97 -7.46 -20.21
CA ARG A 11 12.03 -6.32 -21.14
C ARG A 11 13.21 -6.41 -22.09
N GLN A 12 14.36 -6.91 -21.63
CA GLN A 12 15.53 -7.13 -22.48
C GLN A 12 15.32 -8.32 -23.42
N ALA A 13 14.70 -9.40 -22.95
CA ALA A 13 14.42 -10.59 -23.75
C ALA A 13 13.33 -10.37 -24.80
N TRP A 14 12.36 -9.49 -24.52
CA TRP A 14 11.22 -9.20 -25.40
C TRP A 14 11.17 -7.71 -25.81
N PRO A 15 12.15 -7.20 -26.56
CA PRO A 15 12.25 -5.77 -26.89
C PRO A 15 11.08 -5.27 -27.76
N HIS A 16 10.36 -6.17 -28.43
CA HIS A 16 9.20 -5.88 -29.27
C HIS A 16 7.88 -5.83 -28.49
N ARG A 17 7.87 -6.20 -27.20
CA ARG A 17 6.68 -6.12 -26.34
C ARG A 17 6.67 -4.81 -25.56
N SER A 18 5.49 -4.23 -25.42
CA SER A 18 5.28 -3.08 -24.54
C SER A 18 5.48 -3.48 -23.06
N PRO A 19 5.86 -2.53 -22.18
CA PRO A 19 5.97 -2.79 -20.74
C PRO A 19 4.70 -3.39 -20.13
N ALA A 20 3.54 -2.97 -20.62
CA ALA A 20 2.23 -3.52 -20.22
C ALA A 20 2.11 -5.02 -20.53
N GLN A 21 2.49 -5.44 -21.74
CA GLN A 21 2.47 -6.86 -22.15
C GLN A 21 3.48 -7.70 -21.37
N VAL A 22 4.62 -7.13 -21.01
CA VAL A 22 5.61 -7.80 -20.15
C VAL A 22 5.05 -7.99 -18.75
N LEU A 23 4.40 -6.97 -18.18
CA LEU A 23 3.76 -7.07 -16.88
C LEU A 23 2.63 -8.11 -16.89
N ASP A 24 1.79 -8.15 -17.92
CA ASP A 24 0.71 -9.15 -18.04
C ASP A 24 1.25 -10.57 -18.09
N ALA A 25 2.34 -10.79 -18.84
CA ALA A 25 3.01 -12.08 -18.86
C ALA A 25 3.57 -12.48 -17.49
N LEU A 26 4.10 -11.50 -16.73
CA LEU A 26 4.65 -11.74 -15.40
C LEU A 26 3.54 -12.05 -14.37
N LEU A 27 2.40 -11.37 -14.47
CA LEU A 27 1.21 -11.66 -13.65
C LEU A 27 0.67 -13.05 -13.95
N ALA A 28 0.57 -13.43 -15.23
CA ALA A 28 0.15 -14.76 -15.64
C ALA A 28 1.09 -15.87 -15.13
N ALA A 29 2.38 -15.58 -15.00
CA ALA A 29 3.38 -16.53 -14.47
C ALA A 29 3.39 -16.63 -12.94
N HIS A 30 2.89 -15.61 -12.23
CA HIS A 30 2.90 -15.53 -10.77
C HIS A 30 1.55 -15.06 -10.20
N PRO A 31 0.47 -15.85 -10.37
CA PRO A 31 -0.82 -15.53 -9.77
C PRO A 31 -0.72 -15.47 -8.24
N GLY A 32 -1.34 -14.47 -7.62
CA GLY A 32 -1.28 -14.22 -6.18
C GLY A 32 -0.13 -13.31 -5.72
N ASP A 33 0.80 -12.96 -6.62
CA ASP A 33 1.93 -12.05 -6.35
C ASP A 33 1.75 -10.66 -6.98
N GLU A 34 0.54 -10.33 -7.43
CA GLU A 34 0.19 -9.07 -8.08
C GLU A 34 0.66 -7.85 -7.26
N GLY A 35 0.38 -7.81 -5.96
CA GLY A 35 0.78 -6.72 -5.07
C GLY A 35 2.30 -6.50 -5.00
N LYS A 36 3.11 -7.52 -5.26
CA LYS A 36 4.58 -7.40 -5.31
C LYS A 36 5.06 -6.65 -6.56
N LEU A 37 4.21 -6.55 -7.58
CA LEU A 37 4.47 -5.82 -8.82
C LEU A 37 4.00 -4.35 -8.77
N PHE A 38 3.45 -3.90 -7.64
CA PHE A 38 3.03 -2.51 -7.43
C PHE A 38 4.10 -1.48 -7.83
N ALA A 39 5.33 -1.64 -7.31
CA ALA A 39 6.44 -0.73 -7.61
C ALA A 39 6.80 -0.73 -9.10
N THR A 40 6.70 -1.88 -9.76
CA THR A 40 6.90 -2.01 -11.20
C THR A 40 5.82 -1.24 -11.96
N ALA A 41 4.55 -1.39 -11.60
CA ALA A 41 3.44 -0.67 -12.23
C ALA A 41 3.54 0.85 -12.03
N ARG A 42 3.92 1.32 -10.83
CA ARG A 42 4.18 2.74 -10.59
C ARG A 42 5.30 3.28 -11.48
N ALA A 43 6.41 2.55 -11.61
CA ALA A 43 7.54 2.96 -12.43
C ALA A 43 7.19 3.07 -13.94
N MET A 44 6.11 2.43 -14.39
CA MET A 44 5.60 2.56 -15.75
C MET A 44 4.69 3.78 -15.95
N GLY A 45 4.38 4.54 -14.90
CA GLY A 45 3.47 5.68 -14.97
C GLY A 45 1.98 5.30 -15.04
N ASP A 46 1.62 4.10 -14.58
CA ASP A 46 0.22 3.61 -14.58
C ASP A 46 -0.30 3.41 -13.14
N PRO A 47 -0.74 4.49 -12.47
CA PRO A 47 -1.21 4.42 -11.08
C PRO A 47 -2.54 3.66 -10.93
N ALA A 48 -3.36 3.62 -11.99
CA ALA A 48 -4.60 2.85 -11.99
C ALA A 48 -4.30 1.35 -11.91
N ARG A 49 -3.37 0.88 -12.75
CA ARG A 49 -2.91 -0.50 -12.71
C ARG A 49 -2.16 -0.82 -11.43
N ALA A 50 -1.32 0.09 -10.92
CA ALA A 50 -0.68 -0.10 -9.62
C ALA A 50 -1.71 -0.32 -8.50
N THR A 51 -2.78 0.46 -8.50
CA THR A 51 -3.88 0.30 -7.54
C THR A 51 -4.56 -1.07 -7.68
N ALA A 52 -4.89 -1.50 -8.90
CA ALA A 52 -5.51 -2.80 -9.14
C ALA A 52 -4.65 -3.97 -8.63
N LEU A 53 -3.32 -3.88 -8.74
CA LEU A 53 -2.40 -4.90 -8.26
C LEU A 53 -2.44 -5.08 -6.73
N ILE A 54 -2.45 -3.98 -5.99
CA ILE A 54 -2.52 -4.04 -4.51
C ILE A 54 -3.94 -4.33 -4.00
N GLU A 55 -4.96 -4.19 -4.83
CA GLU A 55 -6.30 -4.68 -4.48
C GLU A 55 -6.43 -6.20 -4.68
N ALA A 56 -5.75 -6.74 -5.70
CA ALA A 56 -5.78 -8.16 -6.01
C ALA A 56 -5.03 -9.02 -4.97
N SER A 57 -3.84 -8.59 -4.52
CA SER A 57 -3.08 -9.34 -3.51
C SER A 57 -2.16 -8.46 -2.65
N PRO A 58 -1.76 -8.93 -1.45
CA PRO A 58 -0.84 -8.22 -0.58
C PRO A 58 0.54 -8.00 -1.21
N GLY A 59 1.07 -6.79 -1.04
CA GLY A 59 2.45 -6.43 -1.39
C GLY A 59 3.32 -6.17 -0.16
N ASP A 60 4.39 -5.38 -0.33
CA ASP A 60 5.16 -4.84 0.80
C ASP A 60 4.47 -3.56 1.31
N PRO A 61 3.89 -3.56 2.53
CA PRO A 61 3.18 -2.39 3.05
C PRO A 61 4.08 -1.16 3.18
N LYS A 62 5.40 -1.31 3.41
CA LYS A 62 6.31 -0.16 3.47
C LYS A 62 6.41 0.54 2.13
N VAL A 63 6.49 -0.24 1.05
CA VAL A 63 6.58 0.29 -0.32
C VAL A 63 5.28 1.02 -0.67
N VAL A 64 4.13 0.46 -0.29
CA VAL A 64 2.82 1.10 -0.55
C VAL A 64 2.62 2.36 0.29
N LEU A 65 2.99 2.36 1.57
CA LEU A 65 2.88 3.54 2.43
C LEU A 65 3.82 4.66 1.99
N HIS A 66 5.07 4.33 1.63
CA HIS A 66 5.99 5.31 1.08
C HIS A 66 5.47 5.92 -0.23
N ALA A 67 4.91 5.08 -1.10
CA ALA A 67 4.25 5.55 -2.31
C ALA A 67 3.06 6.47 -2.03
N ALA A 68 2.27 6.17 -1.00
CA ALA A 68 1.15 6.99 -0.60
C ALA A 68 1.60 8.35 -0.02
N GLU A 69 2.71 8.40 0.72
CA GLU A 69 3.32 9.66 1.19
C GLU A 69 3.73 10.55 0.00
N GLU A 70 4.37 9.98 -1.03
CA GLU A 70 4.76 10.70 -2.24
C GLU A 70 3.55 11.29 -3.00
N GLU A 71 2.42 10.56 -3.02
CA GLU A 71 1.20 10.98 -3.70
C GLU A 71 0.35 11.98 -2.88
N ALA A 72 0.57 12.10 -1.57
CA ALA A 72 -0.33 12.84 -0.68
C ALA A 72 -0.53 14.30 -1.07
N ALA A 73 0.54 14.97 -1.52
CA ALA A 73 0.49 16.38 -1.91
C ALA A 73 -0.32 16.63 -3.20
N VAL A 74 -0.25 15.71 -4.16
CA VAL A 74 -0.79 15.91 -5.52
C VAL A 74 -2.11 15.16 -5.74
N HIS A 75 -2.23 13.97 -5.16
CA HIS A 75 -3.34 13.06 -5.34
C HIS A 75 -3.79 12.46 -3.99
N PRO A 76 -4.32 13.29 -3.07
CA PRO A 76 -4.66 12.88 -1.70
C PRO A 76 -5.65 11.70 -1.64
N ALA A 77 -6.62 11.63 -2.55
CA ALA A 77 -7.56 10.50 -2.61
C ALA A 77 -6.88 9.17 -2.97
N ARG A 78 -5.83 9.21 -3.79
CA ARG A 78 -5.05 8.00 -4.15
C ARG A 78 -4.16 7.58 -3.00
N ALA A 79 -3.49 8.54 -2.36
CA ALA A 79 -2.72 8.31 -1.16
C ALA A 79 -3.58 7.66 -0.06
N GLU A 80 -4.78 8.19 0.18
CA GLU A 80 -5.75 7.61 1.13
C GLU A 80 -6.10 6.16 0.77
N ARG A 81 -6.41 5.89 -0.50
CA ARG A 81 -6.75 4.52 -0.96
C ARG A 81 -5.61 3.54 -0.72
N TRP A 82 -4.39 3.91 -1.11
CA TRP A 82 -3.20 3.07 -0.94
C TRP A 82 -2.87 2.83 0.53
N LEU A 83 -3.00 3.87 1.35
CA LEU A 83 -2.87 3.80 2.80
C LEU A 83 -3.81 2.75 3.41
N PHE A 84 -5.12 2.82 3.11
CA PHE A 84 -6.08 1.89 3.73
C PHE A 84 -6.03 0.47 3.15
N ILE A 85 -5.56 0.31 1.91
CA ILE A 85 -5.23 -1.02 1.38
C ILE A 85 -4.08 -1.64 2.19
N ALA A 86 -2.98 -0.90 2.38
CA ALA A 86 -1.83 -1.38 3.15
C ALA A 86 -2.19 -1.66 4.62
N LEU A 87 -2.94 -0.75 5.26
CA LEU A 87 -3.41 -0.94 6.63
C LEU A 87 -4.36 -2.13 6.75
N GLY A 88 -5.23 -2.35 5.77
CA GLY A 88 -6.11 -3.52 5.71
C GLY A 88 -5.33 -4.83 5.67
N TRP A 89 -4.26 -4.93 4.88
CA TRP A 89 -3.41 -6.12 4.87
C TRP A 89 -2.71 -6.38 6.22
N LEU A 90 -2.23 -5.31 6.87
CA LEU A 90 -1.64 -5.40 8.19
C LEU A 90 -2.69 -5.87 9.21
N ALA A 91 -3.90 -5.33 9.14
CA ALA A 91 -5.01 -5.68 10.02
C ALA A 91 -5.43 -7.14 9.84
N ASP A 92 -5.49 -7.64 8.61
CA ASP A 92 -5.86 -9.01 8.28
C ASP A 92 -4.76 -10.05 8.58
N GLY A 93 -3.55 -9.60 8.91
CA GLY A 93 -2.38 -10.49 9.08
C GLY A 93 -1.85 -11.06 7.76
N ARG A 94 -2.20 -10.43 6.63
CA ARG A 94 -1.77 -10.81 5.28
C ARG A 94 -0.42 -10.20 4.87
N ALA A 95 0.04 -9.19 5.60
CA ALA A 95 1.35 -8.61 5.39
C ALA A 95 2.46 -9.53 5.93
N TYR A 96 3.60 -9.58 5.23
CA TYR A 96 4.75 -10.40 5.61
C TYR A 96 5.26 -10.12 7.04
N LYS A 97 5.19 -8.86 7.48
CA LYS A 97 5.57 -8.46 8.85
C LYS A 97 4.77 -7.25 9.31
N VAL A 98 4.00 -7.43 10.37
CA VAL A 98 3.32 -6.35 11.08
C VAL A 98 4.26 -5.79 12.15
N THR A 99 4.62 -4.51 12.07
CA THR A 99 5.48 -3.85 13.06
C THR A 99 4.93 -2.49 13.46
N ARG A 100 5.18 -2.08 14.71
CA ARG A 100 4.73 -0.78 15.25
C ARG A 100 5.13 0.40 14.37
N PRO A 101 6.38 0.50 13.85
CA PRO A 101 6.75 1.62 12.99
C PRO A 101 5.91 1.75 11.71
N ILE A 102 5.50 0.61 11.10
CA ILE A 102 4.69 0.62 9.88
C ILE A 102 3.26 1.07 10.21
N VAL A 103 2.69 0.59 11.31
CA VAL A 103 1.35 1.01 11.75
C VAL A 103 1.35 2.50 12.10
N ALA A 104 2.36 2.97 12.83
CA ALA A 104 2.51 4.40 13.14
C ALA A 104 2.70 5.27 11.89
N GLN A 105 3.44 4.77 10.87
CA GLN A 105 3.54 5.46 9.57
C GLN A 105 2.16 5.61 8.91
N ALA A 106 1.36 4.55 8.88
CA ALA A 106 0.01 4.60 8.34
C ALA A 106 -0.88 5.61 9.09
N CYS A 107 -0.84 5.62 10.41
CA CYS A 107 -1.61 6.55 11.23
C CYS A 107 -1.21 8.02 11.00
N ARG A 108 0.09 8.33 10.98
CA ARG A 108 0.58 9.68 10.70
C ARG A 108 0.18 10.16 9.30
N LEU A 109 0.23 9.28 8.31
CA LEU A 109 -0.19 9.62 6.95
C LEU A 109 -1.70 9.90 6.89
N ALA A 110 -2.54 9.12 7.58
CA ALA A 110 -3.97 9.42 7.70
C ALA A 110 -4.21 10.80 8.35
N ASP A 111 -3.51 11.13 9.42
CA ASP A 111 -3.65 12.44 10.06
C ASP A 111 -3.18 13.60 9.17
N ALA A 112 -2.09 13.41 8.44
CA ALA A 112 -1.58 14.39 7.49
C ALA A 112 -2.57 14.63 6.33
N LEU A 113 -3.08 13.55 5.72
CA LEU A 113 -4.10 13.61 4.67
C LEU A 113 -5.39 14.26 5.19
N GLY A 114 -5.81 13.91 6.39
CA GLY A 114 -7.01 14.45 7.02
C GLY A 114 -6.87 15.93 7.33
N ALA A 115 -5.70 16.37 7.80
CA ALA A 115 -5.40 17.77 8.00
C ALA A 115 -5.42 18.56 6.69
N GLN A 116 -4.81 18.01 5.63
CA GLN A 116 -4.73 18.64 4.32
C GLN A 116 -6.11 18.77 3.64
N THR A 117 -6.99 17.80 3.85
CA THR A 117 -8.30 17.72 3.18
C THR A 117 -9.46 18.26 4.03
N GLY A 118 -9.24 18.54 5.32
CA GLY A 118 -10.30 18.90 6.26
C GLY A 118 -11.12 17.69 6.76
N GLU A 119 -10.63 16.47 6.53
CA GLU A 119 -11.34 15.21 6.78
C GLU A 119 -10.69 14.41 7.95
N ARG A 120 -10.00 15.09 8.86
CA ARG A 120 -9.24 14.45 9.95
C ARG A 120 -10.09 13.50 10.78
N GLU A 121 -11.28 13.93 11.18
CA GLU A 121 -12.21 13.17 11.99
C GLU A 121 -12.70 11.92 11.24
N ARG A 122 -12.99 12.05 9.93
CA ARG A 122 -13.39 10.93 9.07
C ARG A 122 -12.27 9.89 8.97
N LEU A 123 -11.03 10.34 8.75
CA LEU A 123 -9.89 9.44 8.62
C LEU A 123 -9.53 8.75 9.94
N ARG A 124 -9.61 9.47 11.06
CA ARG A 124 -9.44 8.88 12.40
C ARG A 124 -10.53 7.86 12.71
N ALA A 125 -11.79 8.14 12.38
CA ALA A 125 -12.87 7.16 12.52
C ALA A 125 -12.63 5.91 11.65
N ARG A 126 -12.10 6.09 10.43
CA ARG A 126 -11.73 4.97 9.56
C ARG A 126 -10.56 4.14 10.11
N LEU A 127 -9.54 4.78 10.68
CA LEU A 127 -8.46 4.09 11.41
C LEU A 127 -9.03 3.23 12.54
N ALA A 128 -9.90 3.80 13.38
CA ALA A 128 -10.55 3.10 14.48
C ALA A 128 -11.39 1.91 13.98
N GLU A 129 -12.11 2.06 12.88
CA GLU A 129 -12.88 0.98 12.26
C GLU A 129 -11.99 -0.19 11.81
N VAL A 130 -10.86 0.10 11.16
CA VAL A 130 -9.91 -0.93 10.72
C VAL A 130 -9.28 -1.63 11.94
N ALA A 131 -8.92 -0.88 12.98
CA ALA A 131 -8.37 -1.42 14.22
C ALA A 131 -9.35 -2.30 14.99
N ALA A 132 -10.63 -1.92 15.05
CA ALA A 132 -11.67 -2.71 15.70
C ALA A 132 -11.93 -4.05 15.00
N LYS A 133 -11.69 -4.12 13.69
CA LYS A 133 -11.85 -5.32 12.86
C LYS A 133 -10.54 -6.10 12.65
N ALA A 134 -9.43 -5.62 13.19
CA ALA A 134 -8.11 -6.20 12.96
C ALA A 134 -8.02 -7.62 13.55
N ARG A 135 -7.50 -8.55 12.76
CA ARG A 135 -7.17 -9.92 13.16
C ARG A 135 -5.80 -10.01 13.83
N THR A 136 -5.02 -8.92 13.81
CA THR A 136 -3.73 -8.83 14.46
C THR A 136 -3.81 -7.92 15.69
N ALA A 137 -3.38 -8.42 16.85
CA ALA A 137 -3.32 -7.63 18.08
C ALA A 137 -2.41 -6.39 17.92
N GLY A 138 -1.38 -6.48 17.09
CA GLY A 138 -0.48 -5.35 16.80
C GLY A 138 -1.21 -4.16 16.18
N VAL A 139 -1.99 -4.36 15.10
CA VAL A 139 -2.74 -3.25 14.49
C VAL A 139 -3.81 -2.73 15.43
N HIS A 140 -4.55 -3.61 16.10
CA HIS A 140 -5.55 -3.19 17.08
C HIS A 140 -4.96 -2.27 18.16
N ASN A 141 -3.92 -2.74 18.84
CA ASN A 141 -3.31 -2.03 19.98
C ASN A 141 -2.61 -0.74 19.54
N TRP A 142 -1.81 -0.77 18.47
CA TRP A 142 -1.01 0.39 18.08
C TRP A 142 -1.84 1.50 17.45
N VAL A 143 -2.91 1.17 16.72
CA VAL A 143 -3.84 2.21 16.24
C VAL A 143 -4.59 2.85 17.41
N ALA A 144 -5.04 2.06 18.39
CA ALA A 144 -5.69 2.60 19.59
C ALA A 144 -4.76 3.56 20.35
N LEU A 145 -3.53 3.13 20.66
CA LEU A 145 -2.52 3.97 21.31
C LEU A 145 -2.23 5.25 20.54
N TYR A 146 -2.15 5.18 19.22
CA TYR A 146 -1.95 6.36 18.38
C TYR A 146 -3.13 7.35 18.49
N LEU A 147 -4.37 6.86 18.41
CA LEU A 147 -5.57 7.70 18.48
C LEU A 147 -5.78 8.33 19.87
N GLU A 148 -5.29 7.68 20.92
CA GLU A 148 -5.26 8.19 22.30
C GLU A 148 -4.18 9.25 22.54
N GLY A 149 -3.25 9.44 21.59
CA GLY A 149 -2.13 10.37 21.72
C GLY A 149 -0.96 9.84 22.55
N ALA A 150 -0.87 8.52 22.76
CA ALA A 150 0.16 7.87 23.57
C ALA A 150 1.41 7.45 22.77
N ASP A 151 1.55 7.91 21.53
CA ASP A 151 2.56 7.47 20.55
C ASP A 151 3.49 8.63 20.10
N GLU A 152 3.69 9.64 20.96
CA GLU A 152 4.67 10.74 20.79
C GLU A 152 6.11 10.34 21.16
#